data_AF-A0A453T2Z6-F1
#
_entry.id   AF-A0A453T2Z6-F1
#
_cell.length_a   1.000
_cell.length_b   1.000
_cell.length_c   1.000
_cell.angle_alpha   90.00
_cell.angle_beta   90.00
_cell.angle_gamma   90.00
#
_symmetry.space_group_name_H-M   'P 1'
#
loop_
_entity.id
_entity.type
_entity.pdbx_description
1 polymer ?
#
loop_
_entity_poly.entity_id
_entity_poly.type
_entity_poly.pdbx_seq_one_letter_code
_entity_poly.pdbx_strand_id
1 'polypeptide(L)'
;MVDMDEKKFSEEIRRLMKAKHKNIVRFLGYCSDTQGEMVDCEGKLVLADVRQRLLCFEYLPKGSLDKHITGRMMSHVFGSIIHFI
;
A
#
# COMPACT_ATOMS: atom_id res chain seq x y z
N MET A 1 -4.12 -4.35 17.32
CA MET A 1 -3.47 -3.43 16.36
C MET A 1 -2.01 -3.81 16.28
N VAL A 2 -1.47 -4.10 15.10
CA VAL A 2 -0.04 -4.39 14.95
C VAL A 2 0.69 -3.06 15.08
N ASP A 3 1.17 -2.73 16.27
CA ASP A 3 2.04 -1.57 16.46
C ASP A 3 3.33 -1.81 15.68
N MET A 4 3.48 -1.09 14.57
CA MET A 4 4.68 -1.16 13.77
C MET A 4 5.76 -0.33 14.48
N ASP A 5 6.76 -1.03 15.00
CA ASP A 5 7.96 -0.45 15.60
C ASP A 5 8.47 0.76 14.81
N GLU A 6 8.57 1.92 15.46
CA GLU A 6 9.03 3.19 14.88
C GLU A 6 10.40 3.08 14.21
N LYS A 7 11.27 2.24 14.75
CA LYS A 7 12.59 1.96 14.18
C LYS A 7 12.47 1.23 12.84
N LYS A 8 11.53 0.30 12.72
CA LYS A 8 11.28 -0.39 11.44
C LYS A 8 10.70 0.57 10.40
N PHE A 9 9.77 1.43 10.81
CA PHE A 9 9.19 2.43 9.92
C PHE A 9 10.26 3.40 9.39
N SER A 10 11.06 3.99 10.28
CA SER A 10 12.12 4.93 9.92
C SER A 10 13.20 4.29 9.03
N GLU A 11 13.60 3.05 9.30
CA GLU A 11 14.54 2.34 8.43
C GLU A 11 13.96 2.07 7.03
N GLU A 12 12.67 1.74 6.94
CA GLU A 12 12.00 1.57 5.65
C GLU A 12 11.95 2.87 4.85
N ILE A 13 11.55 3.98 5.47
CA ILE A 13 11.60 5.32 4.85
C ILE A 13 13.02 5.62 4.35
N ARG A 14 14.04 5.37 5.17
CA ARG A 14 15.43 5.62 4.80
C ARG A 14 15.87 4.81 3.58
N ARG A 15 15.39 3.57 3.44
CA ARG A 15 15.66 2.72 2.27
C ARG A 15 14.93 3.23 1.04
N LEU A 16 13.64 3.55 1.17
CA LEU A 16 12.82 4.09 0.08
C LEU A 16 13.38 5.39 -0.48
N MET A 17 13.87 6.29 0.38
CA MET A 17 14.51 7.54 -0.02
C MET A 17 15.79 7.34 -0.86
N LYS A 18 16.47 6.20 -0.71
CA LYS A 18 17.69 5.86 -1.45
C LYS A 18 17.40 5.07 -2.73
N ALA A 19 16.26 4.40 -2.81
CA ALA A 19 15.89 3.54 -3.92
C ALA A 19 15.52 4.37 -5.16
N LYS A 20 16.51 4.65 -6.01
CA LYS A 20 16.33 5.42 -7.26
C LYS A 20 16.79 4.62 -8.46
N HIS A 21 15.84 4.06 -9.21
CA HIS A 21 16.12 3.30 -10.43
C HIS A 21 14.91 3.34 -11.38
N LYS A 22 15.13 3.23 -12.69
CA LYS A 22 14.08 3.31 -13.72
C LYS A 22 12.97 2.24 -13.61
N ASN A 23 13.27 1.13 -12.94
CA ASN A 23 12.34 0.00 -12.76
C ASN A 23 11.78 -0.09 -11.33
N ILE A 24 12.05 0.90 -10.48
CA ILE A 24 11.52 0.98 -9.11
C ILE A 24 10.56 2.15 -9.08
N VAL A 25 9.37 1.94 -8.51
CA VAL A 25 8.37 3.01 -8.35
C VAL A 25 8.96 4.08 -7.45
N ARG A 26 9.01 5.32 -7.94
CA ARG A 26 9.63 6.42 -7.20
C ARG A 26 8.83 6.74 -5.95
N PHE A 27 9.52 6.70 -4.82
CA PHE A 27 9.00 7.20 -3.56
C PHE A 27 9.00 8.74 -3.56
N LEU A 28 7.89 9.34 -3.16
CA LEU A 28 7.68 10.80 -3.13
C LEU A 28 7.78 11.37 -1.71
N GLY A 29 7.37 10.59 -0.71
CA GLY A 29 7.39 11.03 0.68
C GLY A 29 6.48 10.19 1.56
N TYR A 30 6.37 10.58 2.83
CA TYR A 30 5.50 9.93 3.80
C TYR A 30 4.77 10.95 4.65
N CYS A 31 3.66 10.51 5.24
CA CYS A 31 3.01 11.18 6.36
C CYS A 31 3.08 10.23 7.55
N SER A 32 3.42 10.76 8.72
CA SER A 32 3.38 10.02 9.99
C SER A 32 2.76 10.96 11.02
N ASP A 33 1.48 10.76 11.28
CA ASP A 33 0.69 11.61 12.15
C ASP A 33 0.19 10.81 13.35
N THR A 34 0.12 11.47 14.51
CA THR A 34 -0.36 10.88 15.75
C THR A 34 -1.37 11.85 16.34
N GLN A 35 -2.63 11.41 16.38
CA GLN A 35 -3.75 12.22 16.84
C GLN A 35 -4.38 11.58 18.07
N GLY A 36 -4.74 12.40 19.05
CA GLY A 36 -5.56 11.94 20.17
C GLY A 36 -7.01 11.81 19.74
N GLU A 37 -7.53 10.59 19.72
CA GLU A 37 -8.93 10.31 19.41
C GLU A 37 -9.65 9.76 20.64
N MET A 38 -10.93 10.11 20.81
CA MET A 38 -11.77 9.50 21.83
C MET A 38 -12.24 8.14 21.33
N VAL A 39 -11.79 7.07 21.97
CA VAL A 39 -12.07 5.69 21.58
C VAL A 39 -12.86 5.01 22.69
N ASP A 40 -13.87 4.21 22.33
CA ASP A 40 -14.57 3.36 23.30
C ASP A 40 -13.72 2.12 23.61
N CYS A 41 -13.47 1.89 24.89
CA CYS A 41 -12.85 0.68 25.38
C CYS A 41 -13.75 0.10 26.48
N GLU A 42 -14.44 -0.99 26.15
CA GLU A 42 -15.32 -1.71 27.07
C GLU A 42 -16.40 -0.82 27.70
N GLY A 43 -16.97 0.10 26.91
CA GLY A 43 -18.01 1.04 27.36
C GLY A 43 -17.48 2.26 28.10
N LYS A 44 -16.16 2.44 28.17
CA LYS A 44 -15.51 3.64 28.71
C LYS A 44 -14.84 4.42 27.58
N LEU A 45 -15.22 5.69 27.42
CA LEU A 45 -14.52 6.61 26.53
C LEU A 45 -13.16 7.00 27.12
N VAL A 46 -12.10 6.75 26.36
CA VAL A 46 -10.72 7.09 26.70
C VAL A 46 -10.09 7.92 25.57
N LEU A 47 -9.23 8.88 25.91
CA LEU A 47 -8.41 9.57 24.93
C LEU A 47 -7.22 8.66 24.60
N ALA A 48 -7.15 8.16 23.37
CA ALA A 48 -6.09 7.30 22.91
C ALA A 48 -5.31 7.95 21.75
N ASP A 49 -4.01 7.73 21.72
CA ASP A 49 -3.18 8.15 20.59
C ASP A 49 -3.36 7.18 19.42
N VAL A 50 -3.98 7.68 18.35
CA VAL A 50 -4.16 6.97 17.09
C VAL A 50 -3.07 7.41 16.12
N ARG A 51 -2.29 6.43 15.66
CA ARG A 51 -1.17 6.65 14.73
C ARG A 51 -1.60 6.33 13.31
N GLN A 52 -1.47 7.29 12.41
CA GLN A 52 -1.69 7.13 10.98
C GLN A 52 -0.39 7.32 10.21
N ARG A 53 -0.05 6.36 9.35
CA ARG A 53 1.17 6.41 8.53
C ARG A 53 0.82 6.14 7.07
N LEU A 54 1.25 7.02 6.18
CA LEU A 54 1.02 6.92 4.74
C LEU A 54 2.35 6.98 4.00
N LEU A 55 2.47 6.17 2.95
CA LEU A 55 3.60 6.19 2.03
C LEU A 55 3.10 6.67 0.67
N CYS A 56 3.73 7.72 0.14
CA CYS A 56 3.36 8.32 -1.13
C CYS A 56 4.36 7.91 -2.21
N PHE A 57 3.85 7.32 -3.28
CA PHE A 57 4.61 6.90 -4.45
C PHE A 57 4.09 7.60 -5.71
N GLU A 58 4.90 7.62 -6.76
CA GLU A 58 4.41 8.09 -8.05
C GLU A 58 3.29 7.19 -8.59
N TYR A 59 2.35 7.82 -9.28
CA TYR A 59 1.23 7.12 -9.86
C TYR A 59 1.66 6.33 -11.11
N LEU A 60 1.27 5.05 -11.18
CA LEU A 60 1.50 4.20 -12.33
C LEU A 60 0.18 3.94 -13.08
N PRO A 61 -0.07 4.61 -14.23
CA PRO A 61 -1.37 4.59 -14.89
C PRO A 61 -1.75 3.23 -15.48
N LYS A 62 -0.76 2.38 -15.79
CA LYS A 62 -1.01 1.04 -16.33
C LYS A 62 -1.40 0.04 -15.23
N GLY A 63 -1.30 0.41 -13.96
CA GLY A 63 -1.56 -0.50 -12.85
C GLY A 63 -0.49 -1.58 -12.70
N SER A 64 -0.81 -2.59 -11.89
CA SER A 64 0.12 -3.61 -11.44
C SER A 64 0.23 -4.79 -12.40
N LEU A 65 1.33 -5.54 -12.30
CA LEU A 65 1.62 -6.66 -13.19
C LEU A 65 0.58 -7.79 -13.08
N ASP A 66 0.06 -8.06 -11.89
CA ASP A 66 -0.97 -9.09 -11.66
C ASP A 66 -2.24 -8.81 -12.48
N LYS A 67 -2.64 -7.54 -12.63
CA LYS A 67 -3.79 -7.15 -13.47
C LYS A 67 -3.54 -7.44 -14.93
N HIS A 68 -2.31 -7.22 -15.41
CA HIS A 68 -1.94 -7.51 -16.79
C HIS A 68 -1.84 -9.00 -17.09
N ILE A 69 -1.41 -9.81 -16.12
CA ILE A 69 -1.35 -11.27 -16.25
C ILE A 69 -2.77 -11.84 -16.24
N THR A 70 -3.59 -11.42 -15.28
CA THR A 70 -4.98 -11.90 -15.15
C THR A 70 -5.80 -11.52 -16.37
N GLY A 71 -5.69 -10.28 -16.87
CA GLY A 71 -6.38 -9.84 -18.09
C GLY A 71 -5.99 -10.68 -19.31
N ARG A 72 -4.71 -11.04 -19.45
CA ARG A 72 -4.26 -11.96 -20.51
C ARG A 72 -4.81 -13.37 -20.32
N MET A 73 -4.81 -13.91 -19.10
CA MET A 73 -5.38 -15.24 -18.86
C MET A 73 -6.87 -15.27 -19.18
N MET A 74 -7.63 -14.24 -18.79
CA MET A 74 -9.04 -14.13 -19.15
C MET A 74 -9.22 -14.09 -20.67
N SER A 75 -8.46 -13.25 -21.39
CA SER A 75 -8.57 -13.20 -22.85
C SER A 75 -8.20 -14.52 -23.54
N HIS A 76 -7.22 -15.27 -23.01
CA HIS A 76 -6.85 -16.58 -23.53
C HIS A 76 -7.92 -17.65 -23.23
N VAL A 77 -8.55 -17.60 -22.05
CA VAL A 77 -9.63 -18.53 -21.69
C VAL A 77 -10.87 -18.25 -22.53
N PHE A 78 -11.29 -16.99 -22.66
CA PHE A 78 -12.42 -16.63 -23.52
C PHE A 78 -12.13 -16.89 -25.00
N GLY A 79 -10.93 -16.57 -25.49
CA GLY A 79 -10.52 -16.88 -26.87
C GLY A 79 -10.47 -18.39 -27.16
N SER A 80 -10.08 -19.20 -26.18
CA SER A 80 -10.12 -20.67 -26.31
C SER A 80 -11.56 -21.17 -26.28
N ILE A 81 -12.42 -20.67 -25.37
CA ILE A 81 -13.84 -21.05 -25.32
C ILE A 81 -14.56 -20.72 -26.64
N ILE A 82 -14.31 -19.55 -27.24
CA ILE A 82 -14.91 -19.16 -28.52
C ILE A 82 -14.41 -20.03 -29.68
N HIS A 83 -13.20 -20.60 -29.60
CA HIS A 83 -12.70 -21.52 -30.63
C HIS A 83 -13.32 -22.94 -30.54
N PHE A 84 -14.03 -23.24 -29.46
CA PHE A 84 -14.70 -24.53 -29.22
C PHE A 84 -16.24 -24.44 -29.27
N ILE A 85 -16.82 -23.29 -29.67
CA ILE A 85 -18.27 -23.11 -29.90
C ILE A 85 -18.52 -22.92 -31.40
#